data_AF-A8XDJ0-F1
#
_entry.id   AF-A8XDJ0-F1
#
_cell.length_a   1.000
_cell.length_b   1.000
_cell.length_c   1.000
_cell.angle_alpha   90.00
_cell.angle_beta   90.00
_cell.angle_gamma   90.00
#
_symmetry.space_group_name_H-M   'P 1'
#
loop_
_entity.id
_entity.type
_entity.pdbx_description
1 polymer ?
#
loop_
_entity_poly.entity_id
_entity_poly.type
_entity_poly.pdbx_seq_one_letter_code
_entity_poly.pdbx_strand_id
1 'polypeptide(L)'
;MDAADLRVPDIPLASCDDEDIDSNKNLSKLKQNQQFIAAETAEISCDFTGSMMTDRTMESVDSMYSSMRSPYPSSIQSSEADIKLRSAQALVSNPDNLQELSYSKLVTLCAEMEQLIRVYNESLVDELAHRDELDYEKEMKNSFISLLLAIQNKRRVYANDRKRKGGKASDASQLPQYLTATIPYNDNQHIDNASIASLIKILRAIHDDSTTVPTLLTDYILTHVCPKNIAC
;
A
#
# COMPACT_ATOMS: atom_id res chain seq x y z
N MET A 1 -77.41 24.21 29.17
CA MET A 1 -76.20 24.01 29.98
C MET A 1 -75.76 22.58 29.75
N ASP A 2 -74.64 22.39 29.07
CA ASP A 2 -73.65 21.35 29.39
C ASP A 2 -72.49 21.55 28.40
N ALA A 3 -71.41 22.12 28.91
CA ALA A 3 -70.17 22.32 28.20
C ALA A 3 -69.33 21.05 28.36
N ALA A 4 -68.94 20.44 27.25
CA ALA A 4 -68.09 19.26 27.24
C ALA A 4 -66.65 19.65 27.64
N ASP A 5 -66.18 19.02 28.71
CA ASP A 5 -64.88 19.18 29.35
C ASP A 5 -63.77 18.59 28.47
N LEU A 6 -62.85 19.43 28.00
CA LEU A 6 -61.71 19.07 27.16
C LEU A 6 -60.49 18.83 28.06
N ARG A 7 -60.31 17.60 28.55
CA ARG A 7 -59.20 17.25 29.46
C ARG A 7 -57.94 16.90 28.66
N VAL A 8 -56.99 17.82 28.63
CA VAL A 8 -55.61 17.59 28.15
C VAL A 8 -54.86 16.78 29.22
N PRO A 9 -54.17 15.67 28.88
CA PRO A 9 -53.31 14.97 29.84
C PRO A 9 -51.98 15.72 30.06
N ASP A 10 -51.60 15.91 31.32
CA ASP A 10 -50.30 16.47 31.73
C ASP A 10 -49.15 15.55 31.28
N ILE A 11 -48.17 16.11 30.57
CA ILE A 11 -46.91 15.45 30.21
C ILE A 11 -45.91 15.72 31.36
N PRO A 12 -45.33 14.69 32.00
CA PRO A 12 -44.29 14.91 33.01
C PRO A 12 -43.05 15.53 32.35
N LEU A 13 -42.65 16.70 32.82
CA LEU A 13 -41.35 17.29 32.51
C LEU A 13 -40.27 16.42 33.15
N ALA A 14 -39.33 15.91 32.34
CA ALA A 14 -38.18 15.17 32.82
C ALA A 14 -37.39 16.04 33.82
N SER A 15 -37.21 15.52 35.04
CA SER A 15 -36.26 16.05 36.01
C SER A 15 -34.85 15.93 35.43
N CYS A 16 -34.18 17.07 35.30
CA CYS A 16 -32.74 17.11 35.07
C CYS A 16 -32.06 16.73 36.38
N ASP A 17 -31.69 15.46 36.53
CA ASP A 17 -30.68 15.05 37.50
C ASP A 17 -29.39 14.77 36.73
N ASP A 18 -28.41 15.65 36.97
CA ASP A 18 -27.02 15.56 36.53
C ASP A 18 -26.35 14.30 37.10
N GLU A 19 -25.86 13.41 36.22
CA GLU A 19 -24.78 12.48 36.58
C GLU A 19 -23.58 12.71 35.66
N ASP A 20 -22.54 13.31 36.22
CA ASP A 20 -21.23 13.53 35.62
C ASP A 20 -20.56 12.21 35.24
N ILE A 21 -20.52 11.89 33.94
CA ILE A 21 -19.66 10.83 33.40
C ILE A 21 -18.23 11.36 33.30
N ASP A 22 -17.41 10.96 34.29
CA ASP A 22 -15.99 11.27 34.39
C ASP A 22 -15.19 10.77 33.16
N SER A 23 -15.02 11.68 32.20
CA SER A 23 -14.25 11.48 30.97
C SER A 23 -12.73 11.42 31.20
N ASN A 24 -12.25 11.63 32.43
CA ASN A 24 -10.83 11.74 32.75
C ASN A 24 -10.15 10.37 32.95
N LYS A 25 -10.91 9.30 33.21
CA LYS A 25 -10.36 7.95 33.45
C LYS A 25 -9.92 7.22 32.17
N ASN A 26 -10.48 7.60 31.01
CA ASN A 26 -10.00 7.11 29.71
C ASN A 26 -8.82 7.93 29.19
N LEU A 27 -8.73 9.22 29.55
CA LEU A 27 -7.64 10.09 29.14
C LEU A 27 -6.32 9.73 29.85
N SER A 28 -6.38 9.32 31.12
CA SER A 28 -5.20 8.81 31.85
C SER A 28 -4.68 7.49 31.29
N LYS A 29 -5.58 6.57 30.89
CA LYS A 29 -5.20 5.31 30.21
C LYS A 29 -4.63 5.51 28.80
N LEU A 30 -5.14 6.50 28.06
CA LEU A 30 -4.62 6.83 26.74
C LEU A 30 -3.25 7.54 26.82
N LYS A 31 -3.05 8.40 27.83
CA LYS A 31 -1.74 9.03 28.10
C LYS A 31 -0.69 8.04 28.58
N GLN A 32 -1.06 7.05 29.42
CA GLN A 32 -0.13 6.02 29.89
C GLN A 32 0.31 5.07 28.76
N ASN A 33 -0.58 4.75 27.81
CA ASN A 33 -0.23 3.97 26.61
C ASN A 33 0.61 4.77 25.60
N GLN A 34 0.42 6.08 25.50
CA GLN A 34 1.23 6.94 24.63
C GLN A 34 2.65 7.15 25.19
N GLN A 35 2.81 7.17 26.52
CA GLN A 35 4.11 7.27 27.19
C GLN A 35 4.98 6.02 26.99
N PHE A 36 4.38 4.83 26.87
CA PHE A 36 5.10 3.57 26.65
C PHE A 36 5.68 3.47 25.23
N ILE A 37 4.97 3.99 24.22
CA ILE A 37 5.42 3.97 22.83
C ILE A 37 6.55 4.98 22.59
N ALA A 38 6.54 6.13 23.29
CA ALA A 38 7.58 7.15 23.15
C ALA A 38 8.94 6.75 23.78
N ALA A 39 8.92 5.94 24.85
CA ALA A 39 10.13 5.48 25.54
C ALA A 39 10.93 4.46 24.71
N GLU A 40 10.27 3.70 23.84
CA GLU A 40 10.92 2.68 22.99
C GLU A 40 11.58 3.28 21.73
N THR A 41 11.14 4.48 21.31
CA THR A 41 11.72 5.22 20.18
C THR A 41 12.86 6.18 20.56
N ALA A 42 13.21 6.32 21.84
CA ALA A 42 14.18 7.32 22.31
C ALA A 42 15.57 6.77 22.71
N GLU A 43 15.81 5.46 22.63
CA GLU A 43 17.14 4.86 22.87
C GLU A 43 17.93 4.55 21.57
N ILE A 44 17.78 5.39 20.54
CA ILE A 44 18.70 5.39 19.38
C ILE A 44 19.19 6.83 19.16
N SER A 45 19.59 7.48 20.25
CA SER A 45 20.25 8.79 20.24
C SER A 45 21.76 8.58 20.28
N CYS A 46 22.37 8.74 19.11
CA CYS A 46 23.76 9.10 18.85
C CYS A 46 24.67 9.36 20.07
N ASP A 47 25.50 8.37 20.38
CA ASP A 47 26.80 8.56 21.03
C ASP A 47 27.86 7.82 20.20
N PHE A 48 28.20 8.39 19.04
CA PHE A 48 29.30 7.90 18.19
C PHE A 48 30.14 9.07 17.68
N THR A 49 30.66 9.87 18.59
CA THR A 49 31.81 10.73 18.28
C THR A 49 33.05 10.09 18.87
N GLY A 50 33.78 9.32 18.05
CA GLY A 50 35.19 9.02 18.32
C GLY A 50 35.61 7.56 18.48
N SER A 51 35.12 6.62 17.67
CA SER A 51 35.72 5.27 17.60
C SER A 51 36.36 5.04 16.23
N MET A 52 37.67 4.79 16.23
CA MET A 52 38.43 4.39 15.04
C MET A 52 37.78 3.13 14.45
N MET A 53 37.09 3.27 13.32
CA MET A 53 36.45 2.16 12.62
C MET A 53 37.50 1.09 12.32
N THR A 54 37.34 -0.10 12.90
CA THR A 54 38.22 -1.25 12.63
C THR A 54 37.93 -1.79 11.22
N ASP A 55 38.91 -2.45 10.60
CA ASP A 55 38.80 -3.06 9.26
C ASP A 55 37.57 -3.99 9.12
N ARG A 56 37.21 -4.70 10.20
CA ARG A 56 35.99 -5.53 10.27
C ARG A 56 34.68 -4.75 10.16
N THR A 57 34.65 -3.51 10.63
CA THR A 57 33.46 -2.66 10.51
C THR A 57 33.28 -2.22 9.06
N MET A 58 34.37 -1.98 8.33
CA MET A 58 34.37 -1.64 6.92
C MET A 58 33.92 -2.83 6.04
N GLU A 59 34.35 -4.05 6.37
CA GLU A 59 33.85 -5.28 5.72
C GLU A 59 32.36 -5.51 6.01
N SER A 60 31.88 -5.23 7.22
CA SER A 60 30.47 -5.42 7.58
C SER A 60 29.54 -4.45 6.84
N VAL A 61 29.96 -3.21 6.62
CA VAL A 61 29.15 -2.26 5.83
C VAL A 61 29.16 -2.64 4.35
N ASP A 62 30.32 -3.02 3.81
CA ASP A 62 30.44 -3.45 2.40
C ASP A 62 29.61 -4.70 2.10
N SER A 63 29.48 -5.62 3.08
CA SER A 63 28.61 -6.79 2.97
C SER A 63 27.11 -6.45 2.94
N MET A 64 26.69 -5.39 3.65
CA MET A 64 25.30 -4.88 3.58
C MET A 64 25.03 -4.19 2.23
N TYR A 65 25.99 -3.42 1.70
CA TYR A 65 25.88 -2.84 0.35
C TYR A 65 25.92 -3.91 -0.75
N SER A 66 26.68 -4.98 -0.55
CA SER A 66 26.72 -6.15 -1.44
C SER A 66 25.38 -6.89 -1.47
N SER A 67 24.65 -6.94 -0.36
CA SER A 67 23.31 -7.54 -0.28
C SER A 67 22.21 -6.70 -0.93
N MET A 68 22.43 -5.38 -1.06
CA MET A 68 21.57 -4.47 -1.83
C MET A 68 21.89 -4.47 -3.33
N ARG A 69 22.97 -5.14 -3.74
CA ARG A 69 23.31 -5.34 -5.15
C ARG A 69 22.33 -6.36 -5.72
N SER A 70 21.63 -5.99 -6.79
CA SER A 70 20.62 -6.85 -7.41
C SER A 70 21.17 -8.27 -7.67
N PRO A 71 20.53 -9.35 -7.17
CA PRO A 71 20.93 -10.73 -7.45
C PRO A 71 20.68 -11.12 -8.91
N TYR A 72 19.93 -10.31 -9.65
CA TYR A 72 19.71 -10.53 -11.05
C TYR A 72 20.91 -10.02 -11.83
N PRO A 73 21.55 -10.85 -12.67
CA PRO A 73 22.30 -10.31 -13.78
C PRO A 73 21.28 -9.55 -14.60
N SER A 74 21.31 -8.22 -14.51
CA SER A 74 20.79 -7.38 -15.57
C SER A 74 21.23 -8.01 -16.89
N SER A 75 20.27 -8.15 -17.82
CA SER A 75 20.41 -8.76 -19.17
C SER A 75 21.86 -8.85 -19.62
N ILE A 76 22.35 -9.98 -20.15
CA ILE A 76 23.75 -10.24 -20.56
C ILE A 76 24.49 -9.02 -21.17
N GLN A 77 23.77 -8.12 -21.86
CA GLN A 77 24.23 -6.82 -22.35
C GLN A 77 24.74 -5.84 -21.27
N SER A 78 24.14 -5.79 -20.08
CA SER A 78 24.55 -4.97 -18.93
C SER A 78 25.92 -5.37 -18.42
N SER A 79 26.22 -6.67 -18.33
CA SER A 79 27.53 -7.16 -17.88
C SER A 79 28.66 -6.74 -18.83
N GLU A 80 28.43 -6.78 -20.15
CA GLU A 80 29.42 -6.32 -21.13
C GLU A 80 29.58 -4.80 -21.11
N ALA A 81 28.47 -4.05 -21.00
CA ALA A 81 28.48 -2.59 -20.86
C ALA A 81 29.18 -2.14 -19.56
N ASP A 82 29.03 -2.88 -18.47
CA ASP A 82 29.69 -2.63 -17.18
C ASP A 82 31.20 -2.83 -17.28
N ILE A 83 31.65 -3.89 -17.95
CA ILE A 83 33.08 -4.15 -18.19
C ILE A 83 33.68 -3.04 -19.05
N LYS A 84 33.01 -2.68 -20.15
CA LYS A 84 33.45 -1.59 -21.05
C LYS A 84 33.45 -0.23 -20.36
N LEU A 85 32.48 0.04 -19.49
CA LEU A 85 32.44 1.27 -18.69
C LEU A 85 33.62 1.33 -17.74
N ARG A 86 33.94 0.25 -17.03
CA ARG A 86 35.11 0.20 -16.13
C ARG A 86 36.42 0.41 -16.88
N SER A 87 36.59 -0.20 -18.05
CA SER A 87 37.78 0.02 -18.88
C SER A 87 37.86 1.45 -19.40
N ALA A 88 36.74 2.02 -19.87
CA ALA A 88 36.71 3.42 -20.30
C ALA A 88 37.04 4.36 -19.14
N GLN A 89 36.41 4.18 -17.98
CA GLN A 89 36.68 4.95 -16.75
C GLN A 89 38.15 4.92 -16.34
N ALA A 90 38.81 3.76 -16.39
CA ALA A 90 40.24 3.66 -16.09
C ALA A 90 41.10 4.50 -17.04
N LEU A 91 40.72 4.58 -18.32
CA LEU A 91 41.41 5.39 -19.32
C LEU A 91 41.16 6.90 -19.11
N VAL A 92 39.92 7.31 -18.86
CA VAL A 92 39.58 8.75 -18.69
C VAL A 92 39.97 9.30 -17.32
N SER A 93 40.28 8.46 -16.33
CA SER A 93 40.70 8.88 -14.98
C SER A 93 41.99 9.69 -14.95
N ASN A 94 42.88 9.52 -15.94
CA ASN A 94 44.10 10.30 -16.08
C ASN A 94 44.17 10.95 -17.47
N PRO A 95 44.33 12.28 -17.57
CA PRO A 95 44.35 12.97 -18.86
C PRO A 95 45.57 12.62 -19.72
N ASP A 96 46.69 12.22 -19.11
CA ASP A 96 47.91 11.82 -19.82
C ASP A 96 47.69 10.55 -20.66
N ASN A 97 46.88 9.61 -20.18
CA ASN A 97 46.50 8.41 -20.92
C ASN A 97 45.79 8.75 -22.23
N LEU A 98 45.03 9.84 -22.26
CA LEU A 98 44.32 10.29 -23.47
C LEU A 98 45.27 10.97 -24.46
N GLN A 99 46.31 11.65 -23.98
CA GLN A 99 47.32 12.31 -24.83
C GLN A 99 48.23 11.30 -25.54
N GLU A 100 48.49 10.14 -24.92
CA GLU A 100 49.28 9.06 -25.52
C GLU A 100 48.51 8.24 -26.58
N LEU A 101 47.18 8.40 -26.66
CA LEU A 101 46.36 7.69 -27.65
C LEU A 101 46.48 8.34 -29.04
N SER A 102 46.51 7.48 -30.07
CA SER A 102 46.39 7.95 -31.45
C SER A 102 45.00 8.55 -31.69
N TYR A 103 44.91 9.49 -32.63
CA TYR A 103 43.63 10.10 -33.04
C TYR A 103 42.55 9.05 -33.34
N SER A 104 42.90 7.97 -34.05
CA SER A 104 41.97 6.87 -34.34
C SER A 104 41.41 6.19 -33.09
N LYS A 105 42.25 5.93 -32.07
CA LYS A 105 41.82 5.31 -30.81
C LYS A 105 40.94 6.25 -30.00
N LEU A 106 41.25 7.54 -30.03
CA LEU A 106 40.45 8.56 -29.33
C LEU A 106 39.03 8.65 -29.93
N VAL A 107 38.93 8.63 -31.26
CA VAL A 107 37.63 8.58 -31.97
C VAL A 107 36.84 7.31 -31.61
N THR A 108 37.49 6.15 -31.58
CA THR A 108 36.86 4.90 -31.15
C THR A 108 36.37 4.98 -29.71
N LEU A 109 37.20 5.48 -28.79
CA LEU A 109 36.84 5.62 -27.38
C LEU A 109 35.63 6.56 -27.21
N CYS A 110 35.59 7.69 -27.93
CA CYS A 110 34.42 8.57 -27.93
C CYS A 110 33.16 7.85 -28.41
N ALA A 111 33.24 7.09 -29.51
CA ALA A 111 32.10 6.32 -30.01
C ALA A 111 31.64 5.23 -29.03
N GLU A 112 32.57 4.55 -28.36
CA GLU A 112 32.27 3.57 -27.31
C GLU A 112 31.60 4.22 -26.10
N MET A 113 32.09 5.39 -25.66
CA MET A 113 31.47 6.16 -24.58
C MET A 113 30.05 6.62 -24.96
N GLU A 114 29.83 7.10 -26.19
CA GLU A 114 28.49 7.45 -26.68
C GLU A 114 27.55 6.23 -26.69
N GLN A 115 28.04 5.07 -27.10
CA GLN A 115 27.26 3.84 -27.08
C GLN A 115 26.92 3.40 -25.65
N LEU A 116 27.88 3.49 -24.72
CA LEU A 116 27.63 3.20 -23.31
C LEU A 116 26.56 4.13 -22.74
N ILE A 117 26.67 5.44 -23.00
CA ILE A 117 25.66 6.41 -22.56
C ILE A 117 24.27 6.02 -23.06
N ARG A 118 24.12 5.61 -24.32
CA ARG A 118 22.83 5.17 -24.88
C ARG A 118 22.29 3.94 -24.14
N VAL A 119 23.11 2.91 -23.97
CA VAL A 119 22.73 1.66 -23.30
C VAL A 119 22.32 1.91 -21.85
N TYR A 120 23.06 2.73 -21.10
CA TYR A 120 22.70 3.06 -19.72
C TYR A 120 21.43 3.91 -19.64
N ASN A 121 21.23 4.85 -20.56
CA ASN A 121 20.00 5.64 -20.58
C ASN A 121 18.78 4.78 -20.91
N GLU A 122 18.89 3.83 -21.84
CA GLU A 122 17.83 2.87 -22.15
C GLU A 122 17.51 1.99 -20.93
N SER A 123 18.53 1.39 -20.32
CA SER A 123 18.39 0.59 -19.10
C SER A 123 17.75 1.38 -17.95
N LEU A 124 18.13 2.66 -17.79
CA LEU A 124 17.54 3.54 -16.79
C LEU A 124 16.06 3.79 -17.05
N VAL A 125 15.66 4.02 -18.30
CA VAL A 125 14.25 4.22 -18.66
C VAL A 125 13.44 2.96 -18.38
N ASP A 126 13.97 1.78 -18.72
CA ASP A 126 13.31 0.50 -18.46
C ASP A 126 13.14 0.23 -16.95
N GLU A 127 14.18 0.47 -16.15
CA GLU A 127 14.11 0.31 -14.70
C GLU A 127 13.14 1.31 -14.05
N LEU A 128 13.09 2.55 -14.54
CA LEU A 128 12.10 3.53 -14.07
C LEU A 128 10.67 3.09 -14.40
N ALA A 129 10.42 2.61 -15.62
CA ALA A 129 9.13 2.08 -16.00
C ALA A 129 8.73 0.84 -15.19
N HIS A 130 9.69 -0.06 -14.93
CA HIS A 130 9.47 -1.24 -14.11
C HIS A 130 9.15 -0.87 -12.65
N ARG A 131 9.86 0.11 -12.08
CA ARG A 131 9.58 0.64 -10.75
C ARG A 131 8.16 1.21 -10.68
N ASP A 132 7.76 2.00 -11.66
CA ASP A 132 6.42 2.62 -11.67
C ASP A 132 5.31 1.56 -11.78
N GLU A 133 5.52 0.47 -12.53
CA GLU A 133 4.61 -0.68 -12.57
C GLU A 133 4.49 -1.37 -11.19
N LEU A 134 5.63 -1.59 -10.50
CA LEU A 134 5.64 -2.19 -9.16
C LEU A 134 4.96 -1.28 -8.12
N ASP A 135 5.17 0.03 -8.20
CA ASP A 135 4.52 1.00 -7.33
C ASP A 135 3.00 1.02 -7.56
N TYR A 136 2.56 0.96 -8.82
CA TYR A 136 1.14 0.82 -9.16
C TYR A 136 0.54 -0.48 -8.60
N GLU A 137 1.19 -1.63 -8.76
CA GLU A 137 0.71 -2.89 -8.19
C GLU A 137 0.59 -2.82 -6.66
N LYS A 138 1.58 -2.23 -6.00
CA LYS A 138 1.61 -2.06 -4.55
C LYS A 138 0.48 -1.15 -4.09
N GLU A 139 0.27 -0.02 -4.75
CA GLU A 139 -0.83 0.89 -4.45
C GLU A 139 -2.20 0.22 -4.68
N MET A 140 -2.35 -0.55 -5.75
CA MET A 140 -3.56 -1.32 -6.04
C MET A 140 -3.85 -2.34 -4.92
N LYS A 141 -2.86 -3.17 -4.56
CA LYS A 141 -2.97 -4.16 -3.48
C LYS A 141 -3.29 -3.49 -2.14
N ASN A 142 -2.64 -2.37 -1.83
CA ASN A 142 -2.93 -1.58 -0.64
C ASN A 142 -4.36 -1.01 -0.65
N SER A 143 -4.82 -0.46 -1.78
CA SER A 143 -6.20 0.02 -1.93
C SER A 143 -7.21 -1.09 -1.70
N PHE A 144 -6.94 -2.30 -2.22
CA PHE A 144 -7.79 -3.47 -1.97
C PHE A 144 -7.85 -3.80 -0.48
N ILE A 145 -6.70 -3.93 0.19
CA ILE A 145 -6.62 -4.23 1.62
C ILE A 145 -7.36 -3.18 2.45
N SER A 146 -7.12 -1.89 2.20
CA SER A 146 -7.76 -0.80 2.93
C SER A 146 -9.29 -0.81 2.78
N LEU A 147 -9.81 -1.03 1.57
CA LEU A 147 -11.26 -1.13 1.34
C LEU A 147 -11.85 -2.37 2.02
N LEU A 148 -11.16 -3.50 1.94
CA LEU A 148 -11.60 -4.74 2.57
C LEU A 148 -11.71 -4.56 4.09
N LEU A 149 -10.70 -3.97 4.73
CA LEU A 149 -10.70 -3.65 6.15
C LEU A 149 -11.80 -2.65 6.52
N ALA A 150 -12.02 -1.62 5.70
CA ALA A 150 -13.07 -0.64 5.92
C ALA A 150 -14.46 -1.30 5.93
N ILE A 151 -14.75 -2.16 4.95
CA ILE A 151 -16.01 -2.92 4.87
C ILE A 151 -16.16 -3.88 6.05
N GLN A 152 -15.10 -4.60 6.43
CA GLN A 152 -15.13 -5.49 7.59
C GLN A 152 -15.41 -4.73 8.89
N ASN A 153 -14.79 -3.56 9.08
CA ASN A 153 -15.08 -2.71 10.23
C ASN A 153 -16.53 -2.18 10.19
N LYS A 154 -17.01 -1.72 9.03
CA LYS A 154 -18.41 -1.30 8.81
C LYS A 154 -19.35 -2.43 9.23
N ARG A 155 -19.14 -3.66 8.74
CA ARG A 155 -19.91 -4.86 9.12
C ARG A 155 -19.93 -5.12 10.63
N ARG A 156 -18.76 -5.02 11.28
CA ARG A 156 -18.64 -5.24 12.74
C ARG A 156 -19.42 -4.19 13.54
N VAL A 157 -19.34 -2.93 13.15
CA VAL A 157 -20.10 -1.82 13.79
C VAL A 157 -21.59 -2.07 13.66
N TYR A 158 -22.09 -2.35 12.45
CA TYR A 158 -23.52 -2.67 12.23
C TYR A 158 -23.99 -3.88 13.05
N ALA A 159 -23.18 -4.92 13.17
CA ALA A 159 -23.51 -6.09 13.98
C ALA A 159 -23.61 -5.76 15.48
N ASN A 160 -22.75 -4.87 15.99
CA ASN A 160 -22.76 -4.44 17.39
C ASN A 160 -23.94 -3.51 17.71
N ASP A 161 -24.29 -2.59 16.82
CA ASP A 161 -25.44 -1.69 17.01
C ASP A 161 -26.76 -2.45 17.06
N ARG A 162 -26.90 -3.50 16.23
CA ARG A 162 -28.07 -4.40 16.26
C ARG A 162 -28.22 -5.14 17.59
N LYS A 163 -27.10 -5.52 18.25
CA LYS A 163 -27.13 -6.19 19.56
C LYS A 163 -27.51 -5.24 20.69
N ARG A 164 -27.11 -3.95 20.60
CA ARG A 164 -27.41 -2.93 21.61
C ARG A 164 -28.83 -2.39 21.52
N LYS A 165 -29.41 -2.30 20.32
CA LYS A 165 -30.77 -1.75 20.10
C LYS A 165 -31.93 -2.74 20.30
N GLY A 166 -31.67 -3.93 20.83
CA GLY A 166 -32.70 -4.85 21.30
C GLY A 166 -33.78 -5.20 20.27
N GLY A 167 -33.39 -5.83 19.15
CA GLY A 167 -34.26 -6.70 18.34
C GLY A 167 -35.55 -6.13 17.73
N LYS A 168 -35.90 -4.86 17.93
CA LYS A 168 -37.03 -4.22 17.23
C LYS A 168 -36.53 -3.82 15.85
N ALA A 169 -37.14 -4.39 14.82
CA ALA A 169 -36.83 -4.16 13.41
C ALA A 169 -36.71 -2.65 13.13
N SER A 170 -35.49 -2.13 13.22
CA SER A 170 -35.12 -0.86 12.63
C SER A 170 -35.30 -1.05 11.14
N ASP A 171 -36.28 -0.33 10.60
CA ASP A 171 -36.59 -0.11 9.20
C ASP A 171 -35.61 -0.81 8.23
N ALA A 172 -36.07 -1.90 7.58
CA ALA A 172 -35.25 -2.69 6.66
C ALA A 172 -34.67 -1.84 5.51
N SER A 173 -35.23 -0.64 5.28
CA SER A 173 -34.73 0.36 4.34
C SER A 173 -33.44 1.09 4.76
N GLN A 174 -32.97 0.96 6.00
CA GLN A 174 -31.68 1.53 6.45
C GLN A 174 -30.52 0.52 6.46
N LEU A 175 -30.76 -0.73 6.04
CA LEU A 175 -29.65 -1.68 5.92
C LEU A 175 -28.82 -1.37 4.67
N PRO A 176 -27.48 -1.28 4.79
CA PRO A 176 -26.62 -1.27 3.62
C PRO A 176 -26.82 -2.59 2.86
N GLN A 177 -27.54 -2.51 1.74
CA GLN A 177 -28.16 -3.62 1.01
C GLN A 177 -27.12 -4.65 0.52
N TYR A 178 -25.89 -4.20 0.30
CA TYR A 178 -24.82 -4.99 -0.30
C TYR A 178 -23.73 -5.39 0.69
N LEU A 179 -23.81 -4.93 1.94
CA LEU A 179 -22.76 -5.18 2.94
C LEU A 179 -22.64 -6.67 3.34
N THR A 180 -23.69 -7.45 3.09
CA THR A 180 -23.71 -8.90 3.32
C THR A 180 -23.37 -9.71 2.07
N ALA A 181 -23.02 -9.07 0.95
CA ALA A 181 -22.64 -9.77 -0.27
C ALA A 181 -21.39 -10.64 -0.03
N THR A 182 -21.47 -11.89 -0.45
CA THR A 182 -20.35 -12.83 -0.43
C THR A 182 -19.78 -12.92 -1.84
N ILE A 183 -18.48 -12.63 -1.96
CA ILE A 183 -17.75 -12.77 -3.22
C ILE A 183 -17.16 -14.19 -3.25
N PRO A 184 -17.46 -15.01 -4.26
CA PRO A 184 -16.81 -16.31 -4.43
C PRO A 184 -15.29 -16.13 -4.54
N TYR A 185 -14.54 -16.96 -3.80
CA TYR A 185 -13.08 -17.00 -3.83
C TYR A 185 -12.63 -18.45 -4.08
N ASN A 186 -11.53 -18.60 -4.83
CA ASN A 186 -10.90 -19.89 -5.11
C ASN A 186 -9.51 -19.91 -4.48
N ASP A 187 -9.36 -20.68 -3.40
CA ASP A 187 -8.12 -20.77 -2.62
C ASP A 187 -6.90 -21.22 -3.45
N ASN A 188 -7.15 -21.92 -4.56
CA ASN A 188 -6.11 -22.50 -5.41
C ASN A 188 -5.73 -21.61 -6.61
N GLN A 189 -6.38 -20.46 -6.78
CA GLN A 189 -6.18 -19.58 -7.93
C GLN A 189 -5.34 -18.38 -7.53
N HIS A 190 -4.23 -18.18 -8.25
CA HIS A 190 -3.47 -16.94 -8.13
C HIS A 190 -4.34 -15.77 -8.60
N ILE A 191 -4.61 -14.82 -7.70
CA ILE A 191 -5.34 -13.60 -8.04
C ILE A 191 -4.39 -12.69 -8.82
N ASP A 192 -4.70 -12.43 -10.09
CA ASP A 192 -3.97 -11.50 -10.93
C ASP A 192 -4.40 -10.04 -10.71
N ASN A 193 -3.61 -9.10 -11.23
CA ASN A 193 -3.89 -7.67 -11.08
C ASN A 193 -5.27 -7.28 -11.66
N ALA A 194 -5.72 -7.95 -12.72
CA ALA A 194 -7.04 -7.69 -13.30
C ALA A 194 -8.19 -8.12 -12.37
N SER A 195 -8.05 -9.27 -11.70
CA SER A 195 -8.98 -9.69 -10.65
C SER A 195 -8.98 -8.72 -9.48
N ILE A 196 -7.80 -8.30 -8.99
CA ILE A 196 -7.68 -7.32 -7.88
C ILE A 196 -8.38 -6.01 -8.25
N ALA A 197 -8.13 -5.46 -9.44
CA ALA A 197 -8.76 -4.23 -9.90
C ALA A 197 -10.30 -4.35 -9.97
N SER A 198 -10.81 -5.49 -10.43
CA SER A 198 -12.25 -5.77 -10.49
C SER A 198 -12.86 -5.87 -9.09
N LEU A 199 -12.17 -6.54 -8.16
CA LEU A 199 -12.55 -6.62 -6.76
C LEU A 199 -12.54 -5.24 -6.09
N ILE A 200 -11.55 -4.39 -6.35
CA ILE A 200 -11.52 -3.00 -5.84
C ILE A 200 -12.77 -2.24 -6.26
N LYS A 201 -13.21 -2.35 -7.53
CA LYS A 201 -14.43 -1.69 -8.02
C LYS A 201 -15.67 -2.18 -7.27
N ILE A 202 -15.78 -3.49 -7.04
CA ILE A 202 -16.87 -4.09 -6.27
C ILE A 202 -16.84 -3.60 -4.82
N LEU A 203 -15.68 -3.62 -4.16
CA LEU A 203 -15.54 -3.18 -2.77
C LEU A 203 -15.87 -1.69 -2.62
N ARG A 204 -15.42 -0.81 -3.54
CA ARG A 204 -15.83 0.60 -3.53
C ARG A 204 -17.35 0.74 -3.65
N ALA A 205 -17.97 0.04 -4.60
CA ALA A 205 -19.41 0.06 -4.78
C ALA A 205 -20.18 -0.45 -3.55
N ILE A 206 -19.68 -1.48 -2.85
CA ILE A 206 -20.26 -1.97 -1.59
C ILE A 206 -20.08 -0.95 -0.46
N HIS A 207 -18.89 -0.36 -0.36
CA HIS A 207 -18.58 0.64 0.65
C HIS A 207 -19.54 1.85 0.55
N ASP A 208 -19.83 2.27 -0.67
CA ASP A 208 -20.67 3.43 -1.00
C ASP A 208 -22.16 3.09 -1.17
N ASP A 209 -22.57 1.84 -0.90
CA ASP A 209 -23.95 1.34 -1.05
C ASP A 209 -24.55 1.58 -2.46
N SER A 210 -23.70 1.48 -3.49
CA SER A 210 -24.05 1.68 -4.89
C SER A 210 -24.94 0.56 -5.45
N THR A 211 -25.93 0.92 -6.28
CA THR A 211 -26.79 -0.04 -6.99
C THR A 211 -26.07 -0.80 -8.11
N THR A 212 -24.82 -0.45 -8.43
CA THR A 212 -24.02 -1.12 -9.47
C THR A 212 -23.39 -2.44 -9.01
N VAL A 213 -23.43 -2.75 -7.70
CA VAL A 213 -22.83 -3.95 -7.12
C VAL A 213 -23.28 -5.25 -7.82
N PRO A 214 -24.58 -5.50 -8.09
CA PRO A 214 -25.02 -6.72 -8.76
C PRO A 214 -24.41 -6.91 -10.15
N THR A 215 -24.30 -5.82 -10.92
CA THR A 215 -23.69 -5.84 -12.26
C THR A 215 -22.20 -6.13 -12.18
N LEU A 216 -21.48 -5.46 -11.27
CA LEU A 216 -20.04 -5.66 -11.08
C LEU A 216 -19.70 -7.07 -10.59
N LEU A 217 -20.51 -7.63 -9.68
CA LEU A 217 -20.38 -9.01 -9.23
C LEU A 217 -20.61 -10.00 -10.36
N THR A 218 -21.65 -9.76 -11.18
CA THR A 218 -21.95 -10.62 -12.33
C THR A 218 -20.80 -10.62 -13.33
N ASP A 219 -20.26 -9.44 -13.66
CA ASP A 219 -19.11 -9.31 -14.55
C ASP A 219 -17.90 -10.07 -14.00
N TYR A 220 -17.54 -9.83 -12.74
CA TYR A 220 -16.43 -10.53 -12.07
C TYR A 220 -16.58 -12.05 -12.08
N ILE A 221 -17.78 -12.56 -11.81
CA ILE A 221 -18.06 -13.99 -11.84
C ILE A 221 -17.86 -14.54 -13.26
N LEU A 222 -18.36 -13.85 -14.28
CA LEU A 222 -18.26 -14.30 -15.67
C LEU A 222 -16.85 -14.17 -16.27
N THR A 223 -16.01 -13.27 -15.73
CA THR A 223 -14.66 -13.04 -16.25
C THR A 223 -13.59 -13.81 -15.50
N HIS A 224 -13.66 -13.86 -14.16
CA HIS A 224 -12.56 -14.35 -13.32
C HIS A 224 -12.85 -15.66 -12.60
N VAL A 225 -14.13 -15.99 -12.35
CA VAL A 225 -14.54 -17.22 -11.63
C VAL A 225 -15.02 -18.31 -12.60
N CYS A 226 -15.82 -17.94 -13.58
CA CYS A 226 -16.35 -18.80 -14.62
C CYS A 226 -16.05 -18.17 -15.98
N PRO A 227 -14.75 -18.01 -16.35
CA PRO A 227 -14.38 -17.45 -17.63
C PRO A 227 -15.14 -18.22 -18.72
N LYS A 228 -15.80 -17.47 -19.63
CA LYS A 228 -16.45 -18.03 -20.82
C LYS A 228 -15.40 -18.53 -21.81
N ASN A 229 -14.65 -19.55 -21.41
CA ASN A 229 -13.79 -20.33 -22.27
C ASN A 229 -13.69 -21.75 -21.71
N ILE A 230 -14.83 -22.46 -21.75
CA ILE A 230 -14.80 -23.90 -21.97
C ILE A 230 -14.46 -24.05 -23.46
N ALA A 231 -13.16 -24.06 -23.77
CA ALA A 231 -12.70 -24.71 -24.97
C ALA A 231 -12.64 -26.21 -24.65
N CYS A 232 -13.37 -26.98 -25.45
CA CYS A 232 -13.33 -28.45 -25.48
C CYS A 232 -11.93 -28.99 -25.80
#